data_AF-A0A2G6NPE3-F1
#
_entry.id   AF-A0A2G6NPE3-F1
#
_cell.length_a   1.000
_cell.length_b   1.000
_cell.length_c   1.000
_cell.angle_alpha   90.00
_cell.angle_beta   90.00
_cell.angle_gamma   90.00
#
_symmetry.space_group_name_H-M   'P 1'
#
loop_
_entity.id
_entity.type
_entity.pdbx_description
1 polymer ?
#
loop_
_entity_poly.entity_id
_entity_poly.type
_entity_poly.pdbx_seq_one_letter_code
_entity_poly.pdbx_strand_id
1 'polypeptide(L)'
;MESQQPNWEQRTIEKIALEGIKEQKRARRWSIFFKILFFLYLTAIVASFFIQSKEAQTYDIFGHKSNRKHSQHIALVRLEGTIAADEATNAEVLNNTLRRAAANDKVKGILLLANSPGGS
;
A
#
# COMPACT_ATOMS: atom_id res chain seq x y z
N MET A 1 -42.96 -1.41 -64.15
CA MET A 1 -42.16 -0.17 -64.19
C MET A 1 -41.84 0.18 -62.75
N GLU A 2 -40.71 -0.30 -62.25
CA GLU A 2 -40.26 -0.05 -60.88
C GLU A 2 -39.66 1.35 -60.79
N SER A 3 -40.34 2.26 -60.10
CA SER A 3 -39.88 3.61 -59.85
C SER A 3 -38.88 3.62 -58.70
N GLN A 4 -37.61 3.42 -59.04
CA GLN A 4 -36.47 3.66 -58.14
C GLN A 4 -36.53 5.12 -57.65
N GLN A 5 -36.88 5.31 -56.39
CA GLN A 5 -37.05 6.62 -55.74
C GLN A 5 -35.69 7.33 -55.65
N PRO A 6 -35.48 8.51 -56.26
CA PRO A 6 -34.14 9.10 -56.47
C PRO A 6 -33.36 9.53 -55.22
N ASN A 7 -33.90 9.34 -54.01
CA ASN A 7 -33.30 9.82 -52.75
C ASN A 7 -33.08 8.71 -51.70
N TRP A 8 -33.18 7.43 -52.07
CA TRP A 8 -33.04 6.33 -51.10
C TRP A 8 -31.59 6.20 -50.59
N GLU A 9 -30.59 6.43 -51.44
CA GLU A 9 -29.17 6.37 -51.09
C GLU A 9 -28.80 7.41 -50.04
N GLN A 10 -29.20 8.67 -50.25
CA GLN A 10 -28.95 9.78 -49.33
C GLN A 10 -29.55 9.51 -47.94
N ARG A 11 -30.79 9.02 -47.88
CA ARG A 11 -31.46 8.68 -46.61
C ARG A 11 -30.77 7.54 -45.86
N THR A 12 -30.20 6.59 -46.59
CA THR A 12 -29.51 5.44 -45.99
C THR A 12 -28.15 5.86 -45.42
N ILE A 13 -27.39 6.68 -46.17
CA ILE A 13 -26.14 7.29 -45.70
C ILE A 13 -26.40 8.18 -44.47
N GLU A 14 -27.44 9.00 -44.50
CA GLU A 14 -27.82 9.87 -43.37
C GLU A 14 -28.18 9.05 -42.13
N LYS A 15 -28.95 7.97 -42.27
CA LYS A 15 -29.27 7.07 -41.16
C LYS A 15 -28.02 6.42 -40.55
N ILE A 16 -27.11 5.92 -41.38
CA ILE A 16 -25.87 5.29 -40.92
C ILE A 16 -24.97 6.32 -40.22
N ALA A 17 -24.88 7.54 -40.76
CA ALA A 17 -24.14 8.64 -40.15
C ALA A 17 -24.72 9.04 -38.78
N LEU A 18 -26.04 9.13 -38.67
CA LEU A 18 -26.73 9.46 -37.40
C LEU A 18 -26.63 8.35 -36.35
N GLU A 19 -26.71 7.08 -36.75
CA GLU A 19 -26.48 5.93 -35.86
C GLU A 19 -25.02 5.88 -35.37
N GLY A 20 -24.05 6.17 -36.25
CA GLY A 20 -22.63 6.26 -35.87
C GLY A 20 -22.36 7.33 -34.80
N ILE A 21 -23.06 8.46 -34.84
CA ILE A 21 -22.96 9.50 -33.81
C ILE A 21 -23.46 9.02 -32.44
N LYS A 22 -24.48 8.15 -32.40
CA LYS A 22 -24.96 7.56 -31.14
C LYS A 22 -23.93 6.61 -30.54
N GLU A 23 -23.33 5.76 -31.37
CA GLU A 23 -22.25 4.84 -30.98
C GLU A 23 -21.04 5.60 -30.44
N GLN A 24 -20.64 6.70 -31.11
CA GLN A 24 -19.52 7.52 -30.70
C GLN A 24 -19.76 8.24 -29.37
N LYS A 25 -21.00 8.71 -29.12
CA LYS A 25 -21.38 9.30 -27.82
C LYS A 25 -21.31 8.28 -26.69
N ARG A 26 -21.77 7.05 -26.93
CA ARG A 26 -21.69 5.95 -25.97
C ARG A 26 -20.24 5.55 -25.70
N ALA A 27 -19.44 5.39 -26.74
CA ALA A 27 -18.01 5.10 -26.65
C ALA A 27 -17.25 6.20 -25.89
N ARG A 28 -17.59 7.49 -26.09
CA ARG A 28 -17.03 8.60 -25.31
C ARG A 28 -17.33 8.48 -23.81
N ARG A 29 -18.60 8.21 -23.44
CA ARG A 29 -18.99 8.03 -22.04
C ARG A 29 -18.30 6.84 -21.38
N TRP A 30 -18.22 5.72 -22.10
CA TRP A 30 -17.51 4.52 -21.62
C TRP A 30 -16.01 4.75 -21.48
N SER A 31 -15.39 5.47 -22.42
CA SER A 31 -13.98 5.87 -22.32
C SER A 31 -13.74 6.74 -21.07
N ILE A 32 -14.63 7.68 -20.76
CA ILE A 32 -14.53 8.51 -19.55
C ILE A 32 -14.66 7.64 -18.30
N PHE A 33 -15.63 6.73 -18.24
CA PHE A 33 -15.81 5.83 -17.10
C PHE A 33 -14.55 4.99 -16.84
N PHE A 34 -14.00 4.34 -17.87
CA PHE A 34 -12.77 3.57 -17.73
C PHE A 34 -11.56 4.42 -17.37
N LYS A 35 -11.45 5.64 -17.90
CA LYS A 35 -10.38 6.58 -17.53
C LYS A 35 -10.46 6.98 -16.06
N ILE A 36 -11.65 7.27 -15.55
CA ILE A 36 -11.86 7.60 -14.13
C ILE A 36 -11.53 6.39 -13.26
N LEU A 37 -12.00 5.19 -13.63
CA LEU A 37 -11.71 3.97 -12.86
C LEU A 37 -10.21 3.67 -12.85
N PHE A 38 -9.53 3.81 -13.99
CA PHE A 38 -8.08 3.65 -14.09
C PHE A 38 -7.33 4.70 -13.27
N PHE A 39 -7.77 5.97 -13.33
CA PHE A 39 -7.18 7.04 -12.55
C PHE A 39 -7.34 6.77 -11.05
N LEU A 40 -8.54 6.38 -10.60
CA LEU A 40 -8.81 6.01 -9.21
C LEU A 40 -7.94 4.83 -8.77
N TYR A 41 -7.82 3.80 -9.60
CA TYR A 41 -6.96 2.64 -9.35
C TYR A 41 -5.49 3.02 -9.22
N LEU A 42 -4.98 3.85 -10.14
CA LEU A 42 -3.61 4.35 -10.10
C LEU A 42 -3.37 5.22 -8.86
N THR A 43 -4.29 6.13 -8.55
CA THR A 43 -4.21 6.97 -7.34
C THR A 43 -4.21 6.12 -6.07
N ALA A 44 -5.01 5.05 -5.99
CA ALA A 44 -5.02 4.14 -4.85
C ALA A 44 -3.67 3.41 -4.68
N ILE A 45 -3.06 2.94 -5.78
CA ILE A 45 -1.73 2.32 -5.74
C ILE A 45 -0.69 3.32 -5.24
N VAL A 46 -0.63 4.51 -5.85
CA VAL A 46 0.34 5.55 -5.49
C VAL A 46 0.15 5.97 -4.03
N ALA A 47 -1.09 6.19 -3.59
CA ALA A 47 -1.41 6.49 -2.20
C ALA A 47 -0.95 5.37 -1.25
N SER A 48 -1.13 4.09 -1.61
CA SER A 48 -0.66 2.96 -0.82
C SER A 48 0.86 2.96 -0.60
N PHE A 49 1.65 3.43 -1.58
CA PHE A 49 3.09 3.59 -1.40
C PHE A 49 3.45 4.69 -0.41
N PHE A 50 2.75 5.83 -0.44
CA PHE A 50 3.00 6.92 0.50
C PHE A 50 2.51 6.62 1.93
N ILE A 51 1.40 5.89 2.06
CA ILE A 51 0.77 5.54 3.34
C ILE A 51 1.64 4.57 4.18
N GLN A 52 2.44 3.71 3.54
CA GLN A 52 3.36 2.80 4.24
C GLN A 52 4.44 3.52 5.06
N SER A 53 4.72 4.80 4.78
CA SER A 53 5.73 5.59 5.50
C SER A 53 5.24 6.18 6.85
N LYS A 54 3.93 6.20 7.10
CA LYS A 54 3.34 6.76 8.33
C LYS A 54 2.27 5.84 8.90
N GLU A 55 2.70 4.76 9.54
CA GLU A 55 1.95 3.94 10.52
C GLU A 55 0.42 3.88 10.33
N ALA A 56 -0.04 3.75 9.09
CA ALA A 56 -1.44 3.93 8.79
C ALA A 56 -2.15 2.60 8.96
N GLN A 57 -3.19 2.64 9.77
CA GLN A 57 -4.05 1.51 10.07
C GLN A 57 -4.69 1.04 8.75
N THR A 58 -4.19 -0.05 8.18
CA THR A 58 -4.79 -0.67 7.00
C THR A 58 -6.13 -1.26 7.42
N TYR A 59 -7.22 -0.61 7.05
CA TYR A 59 -8.55 -1.20 7.07
C TYR A 59 -8.66 -2.13 5.86
N ASP A 60 -9.13 -3.36 6.07
CA ASP A 60 -9.47 -4.28 4.98
C ASP A 60 -10.70 -3.74 4.22
N ILE A 61 -10.96 -4.26 3.01
CA ILE A 61 -12.07 -3.94 2.10
C ILE A 61 -13.44 -4.06 2.81
N PHE A 62 -13.51 -4.84 3.89
CA PHE A 62 -14.67 -5.03 4.74
C PHE A 62 -14.73 -4.12 5.98
N GLY A 63 -13.87 -3.10 6.08
CA GLY A 63 -13.84 -2.15 7.21
C GLY A 63 -13.27 -2.74 8.51
N HIS A 64 -12.77 -3.97 8.48
CA HIS A 64 -12.07 -4.54 9.62
C HIS A 64 -10.68 -3.89 9.75
N LYS A 65 -10.34 -3.40 10.95
CA LYS A 65 -8.95 -3.04 11.28
C LYS A 65 -8.11 -4.29 11.07
N SER A 66 -7.37 -4.37 9.96
CA SER A 66 -6.33 -5.38 9.84
C SER A 66 -5.23 -4.95 10.80
N ASN A 67 -5.19 -5.58 11.97
CA ASN A 67 -4.21 -5.32 13.01
C ASN A 67 -2.85 -5.94 12.59
N ARG A 68 -2.37 -5.63 11.39
CA ARG A 68 -0.97 -5.86 11.00
C ARG A 68 -0.03 -4.80 11.60
N LYS A 69 -0.47 -4.08 12.64
CA LYS A 69 0.43 -3.37 13.53
C LYS A 69 1.01 -4.39 14.49
N HIS A 70 2.25 -4.81 14.21
CA HIS A 70 3.19 -5.36 15.17
C HIS A 70 2.54 -6.19 16.28
N SER A 71 2.35 -7.47 16.02
CA SER A 71 2.02 -8.43 17.07
C SER A 71 2.94 -8.19 18.27
N GLN A 72 2.37 -8.36 19.45
CA GLN A 72 3.13 -8.43 20.69
C GLN A 72 4.35 -9.32 20.47
N HIS A 73 5.53 -8.81 20.77
CA HIS A 73 6.78 -9.53 20.50
C HIS A 73 7.69 -9.48 21.72
N ILE A 74 8.64 -10.40 21.74
CA ILE A 74 9.71 -10.43 22.73
C ILE A 74 10.90 -9.72 22.13
N ALA A 75 11.49 -8.77 22.87
CA ALA A 75 12.72 -8.12 22.45
C ALA A 75 13.89 -9.06 22.73
N LEU A 76 14.63 -9.43 21.70
CA LEU A 76 15.84 -10.25 21.82
C LEU A 76 17.06 -9.33 21.85
N VAL A 77 17.83 -9.40 22.93
CA VAL A 77 19.08 -8.64 23.11
C VAL A 77 20.23 -9.64 23.20
N ARG A 78 21.26 -9.45 22.36
CA ARG A 78 22.48 -10.26 22.39
C ARG A 78 23.60 -9.47 23.03
N LEU A 79 24.27 -10.08 23.99
CA LEU A 79 25.47 -9.60 24.65
C LEU A 79 26.57 -10.60 24.34
N GLU A 80 27.51 -10.22 23.47
CA GLU A 80 28.60 -11.09 23.02
C GLU A 80 29.95 -10.38 23.23
N GLY A 81 30.94 -11.09 23.77
CA GLY A 81 32.28 -10.53 24.01
C GLY A 81 32.45 -9.84 25.37
N THR A 82 33.60 -9.20 25.57
CA THR A 82 34.00 -8.59 26.85
C THR A 82 33.21 -7.29 27.10
N ILE A 83 32.87 -7.01 28.35
CA ILE A 83 32.21 -5.73 28.70
C ILE A 83 33.28 -4.69 29.02
N ALA A 84 33.50 -3.72 28.14
CA ALA A 84 34.48 -2.66 28.33
C ALA A 84 34.00 -1.32 27.75
N ALA A 85 34.50 -0.21 28.27
CA ALA A 85 34.08 1.13 27.87
C ALA A 85 34.35 1.45 26.39
N ASP A 86 35.41 0.86 25.82
CA ASP A 86 35.87 1.10 24.44
C ASP A 86 35.51 -0.04 23.47
N GLU A 87 34.77 -1.05 23.93
CA GLU A 87 34.27 -2.13 23.07
C GLU A 87 32.83 -1.87 22.60
N ALA A 88 32.45 -2.53 21.50
CA ALA A 88 31.06 -2.52 20.99
C ALA A 88 30.06 -3.03 22.04
N THR A 89 30.53 -3.86 22.97
CA THR A 89 29.80 -4.40 24.11
C THR A 89 30.03 -3.54 25.35
N ASN A 90 29.57 -2.29 25.31
CA ASN A 90 29.63 -1.36 26.45
C ASN A 90 28.33 -1.42 27.28
N ALA A 91 28.45 -1.36 28.61
CA ALA A 91 27.34 -1.31 29.56
C ALA A 91 26.36 -0.15 29.30
N GLU A 92 26.83 1.01 28.82
CA GLU A 92 25.97 2.14 28.47
C GLU A 92 25.08 1.83 27.25
N VAL A 93 25.66 1.19 26.23
CA VAL A 93 24.94 0.73 25.04
C VAL A 93 23.91 -0.33 25.42
N LEU A 94 24.29 -1.29 26.29
CA LEU A 94 23.38 -2.30 26.81
C LEU A 94 22.22 -1.68 27.61
N ASN A 95 22.50 -0.74 28.51
CA ASN A 95 21.46 -0.06 29.29
C ASN A 95 20.52 0.73 28.39
N ASN A 96 21.04 1.43 27.39
CA ASN A 96 20.23 2.18 26.44
C ASN A 96 19.35 1.27 25.58
N THR A 97 19.88 0.13 25.12
CA THR A 97 19.08 -0.85 24.35
C THR A 97 17.99 -1.49 25.19
N LEU A 98 18.27 -1.86 26.44
CA LEU A 98 17.27 -2.39 27.38
C LEU A 98 16.17 -1.37 27.69
N ARG A 99 16.55 -0.10 27.93
CA ARG A 99 15.56 0.98 28.16
C ARG A 99 14.67 1.21 26.95
N ARG A 100 15.22 1.20 25.74
CA ARG A 100 14.44 1.32 24.50
C ARG A 100 13.50 0.13 24.30
N ALA A 101 13.95 -1.09 24.61
CA ALA A 101 13.11 -2.28 24.55
C ALA A 101 11.97 -2.23 25.58
N ALA A 102 12.27 -1.79 26.81
CA ALA A 102 11.29 -1.67 27.89
C ALA A 102 10.27 -0.54 27.67
N ALA A 103 10.67 0.56 27.01
CA ALA A 103 9.79 1.69 26.70
C ALA A 103 8.79 1.41 25.56
N ASN A 104 8.87 0.26 24.90
CA ASN A 104 7.98 -0.10 23.81
C ASN A 104 6.79 -0.92 24.33
N ASP A 105 5.58 -0.34 24.32
CA ASP A 105 4.33 -0.97 24.79
C ASP A 105 3.98 -2.31 24.10
N LYS A 106 4.61 -2.58 22.94
CA LYS A 106 4.41 -3.80 22.16
C LYS A 106 5.35 -4.94 22.60
N VAL A 107 6.36 -4.64 23.41
CA VAL A 107 7.30 -5.63 23.96
C VAL A 107 6.68 -6.26 25.20
N LYS A 108 6.44 -7.58 25.16
CA LYS A 108 5.85 -8.32 26.30
C LYS A 108 6.88 -8.97 27.20
N GLY A 109 8.12 -9.03 26.76
CA GLY A 109 9.24 -9.55 27.52
C GLY A 109 10.55 -9.26 26.82
N ILE A 110 11.64 -9.36 27.57
CA ILE A 110 13.00 -9.16 27.06
C ILE A 110 13.76 -10.48 27.28
N LEU A 111 14.31 -11.04 26.19
CA LEU A 111 15.19 -12.19 26.22
C LEU A 111 16.63 -11.72 26.02
N LEU A 112 17.45 -11.83 27.07
CA LEU A 112 18.87 -11.52 27.02
C LEU A 112 19.68 -12.79 26.77
N LEU A 113 20.37 -12.84 25.64
CA LEU A 113 21.35 -13.87 25.31
C LEU A 113 22.73 -13.35 25.68
N ALA A 114 23.24 -13.76 26.85
CA ALA A 114 24.54 -13.36 27.34
C ALA A 114 25.58 -14.45 27.08
N ASN A 115 26.54 -14.13 26.20
CA ASN A 115 27.74 -14.90 25.92
C ASN A 115 28.96 -13.97 26.08
N SER A 116 29.26 -13.67 27.34
CA SER A 116 30.35 -12.77 27.71
C SER A 116 31.25 -13.43 28.76
N PRO A 117 32.58 -13.34 28.63
CA PRO A 117 33.51 -13.78 29.67
C PRO A 117 33.52 -12.85 30.90
N GLY A 118 32.74 -11.76 30.87
CA GLY A 118 32.78 -10.68 31.87
C GLY A 118 33.55 -9.47 31.36
N GLY A 119 33.94 -8.59 32.27
CA GLY A 119 34.57 -7.31 31.97
C GLY A 119 34.73 -6.44 33.21
N SER A 120 35.11 -5.18 33.02
CA SER A 120 35.33 -4.19 34.09
C SER A 120 34.03 -3.64 34.68
#